data_AF-A0A9E3WMF5-F1
#
_entry.id   AF-A0A9E3WMF5-F1
#
_cell.length_a   1.000
_cell.length_b   1.000
_cell.length_c   1.000
_cell.angle_alpha   90.00
_cell.angle_beta   90.00
_cell.angle_gamma   90.00
#
_symmetry.space_group_name_H-M   'P 1'
#
loop_
_entity.id
_entity.type
_entity.pdbx_description
1 polymer ?
#
loop_
_entity_poly.entity_id
_entity_poly.type
_entity_poly.pdbx_seq_one_letter_code
_entity_poly.pdbx_strand_id
1 'polypeptide(L)'
;MRGKLIMQRVLIAICFLATCVSIADAQRPGRRGFRAFVEDRGRWLIDLEEVRKELSVDEQQAELLDALQEDLTNQRRAIQEEEFGPRSADDSVQRLQAEALHNSLAAFDRRSEELIAVVLEPKQASRLTELYLQRDGIRALDRPGIVSKLELSDEQKQRLQSLRESLVEIRPRRSSWDEAQRLIREKEQAGLKELLNEEQQNRWQQLLGKPFEFPASWPRFR
;
A
#
# COMPACT_ATOMS: atom_id res chain seq x y z
N MET A 1 34.03 -27.53 -4.43
CA MET A 1 33.22 -26.94 -5.52
C MET A 1 31.78 -27.48 -5.49
N ARG A 2 30.96 -27.07 -4.50
CA ARG A 2 29.54 -27.52 -4.38
C ARG A 2 28.52 -26.38 -4.13
N GLY A 3 28.95 -25.12 -4.12
CA GLY A 3 28.07 -23.97 -3.86
C GLY A 3 27.46 -23.28 -5.09
N LYS A 4 27.93 -23.58 -6.31
CA LYS A 4 27.47 -22.89 -7.54
C LYS A 4 26.27 -23.51 -8.25
N LEU A 5 25.76 -24.67 -7.81
CA LEU A 5 24.68 -25.41 -8.50
C LEU A 5 23.26 -25.17 -7.96
N ILE A 6 23.09 -24.48 -6.83
CA ILE A 6 21.76 -24.16 -6.29
C ILE A 6 21.22 -22.85 -6.89
N MET A 7 22.10 -21.88 -7.13
CA MET A 7 21.76 -20.55 -7.66
C MET A 7 21.36 -20.52 -9.15
N GLN A 8 21.43 -21.67 -9.85
CA GLN A 8 21.14 -21.79 -11.28
C GLN A 8 19.74 -22.38 -11.58
N ARG A 9 18.90 -22.60 -10.56
CA ARG A 9 17.57 -23.23 -10.69
C ARG A 9 16.37 -22.32 -10.45
N VAL A 10 16.59 -21.03 -10.18
CA VAL A 10 15.53 -20.01 -10.11
C VAL A 10 15.49 -19.12 -11.37
N LEU A 11 16.51 -19.20 -12.23
CA LEU A 11 16.73 -18.26 -13.34
C LEU A 11 16.15 -18.69 -14.70
N ILE A 12 15.20 -19.62 -14.75
CA ILE A 12 14.63 -20.15 -16.01
C ILE A 12 13.10 -20.27 -15.92
N ALA A 13 12.40 -19.16 -16.10
CA ALA A 13 10.94 -19.15 -16.33
C ALA A 13 10.40 -17.92 -17.10
N ILE A 14 11.26 -17.04 -17.66
CA ILE A 14 10.80 -15.87 -18.44
C ILE A 14 11.69 -15.67 -19.68
N CYS A 15 11.21 -16.10 -20.86
CA CYS A 15 11.69 -15.64 -22.18
C CYS A 15 10.80 -16.14 -23.33
N PHE A 16 10.64 -15.29 -24.38
CA PHE A 16 9.92 -15.52 -25.65
C PHE A 16 8.37 -15.60 -25.54
N LEU A 17 7.52 -15.06 -26.43
CA LEU A 17 7.57 -14.27 -27.69
C LEU A 17 6.19 -13.53 -27.81
N ALA A 18 5.90 -12.50 -28.62
CA ALA A 18 6.61 -11.83 -29.73
C ALA A 18 6.23 -10.32 -29.85
N THR A 19 6.71 -9.65 -30.91
CA THR A 19 6.50 -8.22 -31.24
C THR A 19 5.29 -7.93 -32.14
N CYS A 20 4.63 -6.78 -31.94
CA CYS A 20 3.97 -6.00 -33.00
C CYS A 20 4.18 -4.49 -32.75
N VAL A 21 4.62 -3.75 -33.77
CA VAL A 21 4.80 -2.30 -33.74
C VAL A 21 3.61 -1.60 -34.42
N SER A 22 3.11 -0.51 -33.85
CA SER A 22 2.44 0.57 -34.60
C SER A 22 2.46 1.90 -33.84
N ILE A 23 2.50 2.99 -34.59
CA ILE A 23 2.83 4.35 -34.15
C ILE A 23 1.55 5.19 -34.04
N ALA A 24 1.39 5.95 -32.94
CA ALA A 24 0.69 7.25 -32.94
C ALA A 24 0.87 7.96 -31.58
N ASP A 25 1.86 8.84 -31.46
CA ASP A 25 1.95 9.76 -30.31
C ASP A 25 1.05 10.98 -30.56
N ALA A 26 -0.05 11.08 -29.81
CA ALA A 26 -0.97 12.21 -29.82
C ALA A 26 -1.00 12.85 -28.43
N GLN A 27 -0.06 13.75 -28.18
CA GLN A 27 0.10 14.47 -26.92
C GLN A 27 -1.11 15.38 -26.63
N ARG A 28 -2.12 14.85 -25.93
CA ARG A 28 -3.22 15.64 -25.36
C ARG A 28 -2.75 16.32 -24.07
N PRO A 29 -2.73 17.67 -24.00
CA PRO A 29 -2.40 18.38 -22.76
C PRO A 29 -3.51 18.14 -21.72
N GLY A 30 -3.16 17.45 -20.64
CA GLY A 30 -4.09 17.06 -19.58
C GLY A 30 -3.71 15.74 -18.89
N ARG A 31 -3.02 14.83 -19.59
CA ARG A 31 -2.66 13.52 -19.03
C ARG A 31 -1.54 13.58 -17.97
N ARG A 32 -0.70 14.61 -17.95
CA ARG A 32 0.50 14.70 -17.08
C ARG A 32 0.18 14.88 -15.59
N GLY A 33 -0.90 15.60 -15.24
CA GLY A 33 -1.32 15.79 -13.85
C GLY A 33 -1.99 14.56 -13.24
N PHE A 34 -2.84 13.87 -14.00
CA PHE A 34 -3.47 12.63 -13.52
C PHE A 34 -2.49 11.46 -13.50
N ARG A 35 -1.54 11.41 -14.45
CA ARG A 35 -0.48 10.40 -14.48
C ARG A 35 0.45 10.51 -13.26
N ALA A 36 0.90 11.71 -12.90
CA ALA A 36 1.66 11.94 -11.66
C ALA A 36 0.86 11.60 -10.38
N PHE A 37 -0.47 11.75 -10.40
CA PHE A 37 -1.35 11.36 -9.27
C PHE A 37 -1.63 9.85 -9.20
N VAL A 38 -1.33 9.09 -10.26
CA VAL A 38 -1.47 7.62 -10.30
C VAL A 38 -0.11 6.93 -10.07
N GLU A 39 0.97 7.47 -10.65
CA GLU A 39 2.35 6.98 -10.49
C GLU A 39 2.84 7.05 -9.03
N ASP A 40 2.33 8.00 -8.23
CA ASP A 40 2.75 8.17 -6.83
C ASP A 40 1.96 7.33 -5.80
N ARG A 41 0.93 6.58 -6.25
CA ARG A 41 0.15 5.67 -5.37
C ARG A 41 0.72 4.26 -5.28
N GLY A 42 1.94 4.02 -5.77
CA GLY A 42 2.54 2.69 -5.92
C GLY A 42 3.79 2.44 -5.07
N ARG A 43 4.07 3.29 -4.08
CA ARG A 43 5.29 3.16 -3.27
C ARG A 43 5.01 2.50 -1.93
N TRP A 44 5.61 1.34 -1.69
CA TRP A 44 5.60 0.68 -0.39
C TRP A 44 6.45 1.48 0.62
N LEU A 45 6.28 1.25 1.92
CA LEU A 45 7.09 2.00 2.90
C LEU A 45 8.59 1.71 2.75
N ILE A 46 8.94 0.51 2.29
CA ILE A 46 10.34 0.12 2.05
C ILE A 46 11.00 0.92 0.91
N ASP A 47 10.23 1.64 0.09
CA ASP A 47 10.75 2.45 -1.02
C ASP A 47 11.25 3.83 -0.55
N LEU A 48 11.03 4.18 0.73
CA LEU A 48 11.60 5.37 1.36
C LEU A 48 13.03 5.13 1.81
N GLU A 49 13.95 6.02 1.43
CA GLU A 49 15.34 5.96 1.87
C GLU A 49 15.46 6.10 3.40
N GLU A 50 14.62 6.93 4.02
CA GLU A 50 14.56 7.10 5.48
C GLU A 50 14.07 5.82 6.18
N VAL A 51 13.17 5.06 5.56
CA VAL A 51 12.71 3.76 6.09
C VAL A 51 13.80 2.71 5.92
N ARG A 52 14.47 2.64 4.76
CA ARG A 52 15.63 1.74 4.56
C ARG A 52 16.75 2.01 5.57
N LYS A 53 17.00 3.29 5.90
CA LYS A 53 17.95 3.71 6.95
C LYS A 53 17.50 3.29 8.36
N GLU A 54 16.25 3.53 8.75
CA GLU A 54 15.71 3.09 10.06
C GLU A 54 15.73 1.56 10.21
N LEU A 55 15.51 0.83 9.12
CA LEU A 55 15.62 -0.63 9.06
C LEU A 55 17.07 -1.13 8.93
N SER A 56 18.04 -0.25 8.68
CA SER A 56 19.44 -0.61 8.40
C SER A 56 19.56 -1.67 7.29
N VAL A 57 18.80 -1.49 6.21
CA VAL A 57 18.84 -2.34 5.00
C VAL A 57 20.26 -2.35 4.43
N ASP A 58 20.84 -3.53 4.26
CA ASP A 58 22.17 -3.68 3.67
C ASP A 58 22.16 -3.61 2.13
N GLU A 59 23.34 -3.62 1.51
CA GLU A 59 23.50 -3.51 0.05
C GLU A 59 22.84 -4.66 -0.72
N GLN A 60 22.92 -5.91 -0.22
CA GLN A 60 22.31 -7.08 -0.87
C GLN A 60 20.78 -7.05 -0.73
N GLN A 61 20.29 -6.63 0.43
CA GLN A 61 18.86 -6.42 0.65
C GLN A 61 18.34 -5.28 -0.24
N ALA A 62 19.09 -4.19 -0.39
CA ALA A 62 18.72 -3.06 -1.25
C ALA A 62 18.60 -3.49 -2.73
N GLU A 63 19.59 -4.20 -3.27
CA GLU A 63 19.54 -4.75 -4.65
C GLU A 63 18.32 -5.67 -4.86
N LEU A 64 18.03 -6.56 -3.90
CA LEU A 64 16.88 -7.46 -3.96
C LEU A 64 15.54 -6.71 -3.86
N LEU A 65 15.45 -5.69 -2.99
CA LEU A 65 14.27 -4.85 -2.85
C LEU A 65 14.01 -4.00 -4.09
N ASP A 66 15.04 -3.49 -4.75
CA ASP A 66 14.91 -2.69 -5.97
C ASP A 66 14.45 -3.55 -7.16
N ALA A 67 15.03 -4.73 -7.33
CA ALA A 67 14.57 -5.70 -8.33
C ALA A 67 13.13 -6.17 -8.08
N LEU A 68 12.76 -6.41 -6.81
CA LEU A 68 11.40 -6.73 -6.41
C LEU A 68 10.45 -5.55 -6.67
N GLN A 69 10.85 -4.32 -6.37
CA GLN A 69 10.05 -3.11 -6.61
C GLN A 69 9.75 -2.91 -8.10
N GLU A 70 10.71 -3.17 -8.99
CA GLU A 70 10.48 -3.11 -10.45
C GLU A 70 9.44 -4.15 -10.89
N ASP A 71 9.59 -5.41 -10.47
CA ASP A 71 8.65 -6.49 -10.79
C ASP A 71 7.24 -6.19 -10.24
N LEU A 72 7.13 -5.81 -8.96
CA LEU A 72 5.86 -5.43 -8.34
C LEU A 72 5.22 -4.22 -9.03
N THR A 73 6.01 -3.21 -9.43
CA THR A 73 5.50 -2.06 -10.19
C THR A 73 4.94 -2.48 -11.55
N ASN A 74 5.62 -3.39 -12.24
CA ASN A 74 5.17 -3.95 -13.51
C ASN A 74 3.89 -4.81 -13.36
N GLN A 75 3.82 -5.68 -12.35
CA GLN A 75 2.62 -6.48 -12.04
C GLN A 75 1.43 -5.58 -11.67
N ARG A 76 1.64 -4.55 -10.84
CA ARG A 76 0.61 -3.60 -10.46
C ARG A 76 0.07 -2.81 -11.66
N ARG A 77 0.94 -2.45 -12.59
CA ARG A 77 0.54 -1.84 -13.86
C ARG A 77 -0.29 -2.81 -14.71
N ALA A 78 0.10 -4.09 -14.78
CA ALA A 78 -0.66 -5.10 -15.52
C ALA A 78 -2.08 -5.29 -14.95
N ILE A 79 -2.23 -5.41 -13.62
CA ILE A 79 -3.54 -5.46 -12.94
C ILE A 79 -4.38 -4.22 -13.27
N GLN A 80 -3.76 -3.03 -13.26
CA GLN A 80 -4.45 -1.81 -13.67
C GLN A 80 -4.83 -1.84 -15.16
N GLU A 81 -3.97 -2.29 -16.07
CA GLU A 81 -4.28 -2.33 -17.50
C GLU A 81 -5.35 -3.39 -17.86
N GLU A 82 -5.44 -4.48 -17.11
CA GLU A 82 -6.45 -5.53 -17.24
C GLU A 82 -7.83 -5.09 -16.71
N GLU A 83 -7.89 -4.56 -15.49
CA GLU A 83 -9.13 -4.16 -14.81
C GLU A 83 -9.66 -2.79 -15.30
N PHE A 84 -8.76 -1.87 -15.68
CA PHE A 84 -9.08 -0.51 -16.15
C PHE A 84 -9.33 -0.50 -17.67
N GLY A 85 -10.22 -1.39 -18.11
CA GLY A 85 -10.74 -1.44 -19.47
C GLY A 85 -11.42 -0.14 -19.92
N PRO A 86 -11.96 -0.08 -21.15
CA PRO A 86 -12.67 1.10 -21.63
C PRO A 86 -13.81 1.45 -20.67
N ARG A 87 -13.83 2.71 -20.18
CA ARG A 87 -14.89 3.21 -19.29
C ARG A 87 -16.25 2.97 -19.92
N SER A 88 -17.07 2.14 -19.28
CA SER A 88 -18.47 1.98 -19.66
C SER A 88 -19.22 3.30 -19.48
N ALA A 89 -20.23 3.54 -20.32
CA ALA A 89 -21.21 4.60 -20.09
C ALA A 89 -22.26 4.21 -19.03
N ASP A 90 -22.28 2.94 -18.62
CA ASP A 90 -23.16 2.41 -17.58
C ASP A 90 -22.51 2.56 -16.19
N ASP A 91 -23.18 3.29 -15.29
CA ASP A 91 -22.72 3.54 -13.91
C ASP A 91 -22.64 2.28 -13.04
N SER A 92 -23.42 1.24 -13.34
CA SER A 92 -23.36 -0.03 -12.62
C SER A 92 -22.12 -0.83 -13.01
N VAL A 93 -21.82 -0.87 -14.31
CA VAL A 93 -20.60 -1.50 -14.84
C VAL A 93 -19.35 -0.77 -14.36
N GLN A 94 -19.37 0.57 -14.35
CA GLN A 94 -18.27 1.38 -13.79
C GLN A 94 -18.03 1.09 -12.30
N ARG A 95 -19.08 0.90 -11.50
CA ARG A 95 -18.95 0.53 -10.07
C ARG A 95 -18.34 -0.85 -9.89
N LEU A 96 -18.82 -1.85 -10.65
CA LEU A 96 -18.27 -3.21 -10.59
C LEU A 96 -16.80 -3.26 -11.02
N GLN A 97 -16.41 -2.52 -12.07
CA GLN A 97 -15.01 -2.38 -12.48
C GLN A 97 -14.14 -1.71 -11.40
N ALA A 98 -14.66 -0.66 -10.74
CA ALA A 98 -13.95 0.01 -9.66
C ALA A 98 -13.79 -0.87 -8.41
N GLU A 99 -14.78 -1.70 -8.09
CA GLU A 99 -14.74 -2.67 -7.00
C GLU A 99 -13.78 -3.84 -7.29
N ALA A 100 -13.82 -4.40 -8.52
CA ALA A 100 -12.89 -5.43 -8.96
C ALA A 100 -11.44 -4.94 -8.87
N LEU A 101 -11.13 -3.78 -9.47
CA LEU A 101 -9.82 -3.12 -9.38
C LEU A 101 -9.40 -2.89 -7.92
N HIS A 102 -10.29 -2.39 -7.06
CA HIS A 102 -9.99 -2.18 -5.64
C HIS A 102 -9.59 -3.48 -4.95
N ASN A 103 -10.34 -4.55 -5.17
CA ASN A 103 -10.12 -5.84 -4.53
C ASN A 103 -8.85 -6.53 -5.06
N SER A 104 -8.62 -6.47 -6.37
CA SER A 104 -7.40 -6.97 -7.02
C SER A 104 -6.15 -6.22 -6.53
N LEU A 105 -6.20 -4.89 -6.42
CA LEU A 105 -5.11 -4.10 -5.84
C LEU A 105 -4.90 -4.36 -4.33
N ALA A 106 -5.97 -4.50 -3.54
CA ALA A 106 -5.86 -4.80 -2.10
C ALA A 106 -5.36 -6.23 -1.81
N ALA A 107 -5.58 -7.19 -2.72
CA ALA A 107 -4.94 -8.50 -2.68
C ALA A 107 -3.46 -8.42 -3.07
N PHE A 108 -3.16 -7.67 -4.13
CA PHE A 108 -1.80 -7.44 -4.62
C PHE A 108 -0.90 -6.74 -3.59
N ASP A 109 -1.37 -5.66 -2.97
CA ASP A 109 -0.61 -4.87 -2.00
C ASP A 109 -0.25 -5.74 -0.76
N ARG A 110 -1.15 -6.60 -0.29
CA ARG A 110 -0.88 -7.57 0.79
C ARG A 110 0.21 -8.58 0.41
N ARG A 111 0.09 -9.21 -0.76
CA ARG A 111 1.11 -10.16 -1.27
C ARG A 111 2.47 -9.50 -1.47
N SER A 112 2.47 -8.23 -1.90
CA SER A 112 3.68 -7.43 -2.09
C SER A 112 4.42 -7.22 -0.76
N GLU A 113 3.70 -6.90 0.30
CA GLU A 113 4.27 -6.74 1.65
C GLU A 113 4.82 -8.06 2.21
N GLU A 114 4.16 -9.19 1.94
CA GLU A 114 4.67 -10.54 2.28
C GLU A 114 5.99 -10.84 1.54
N LEU A 115 6.09 -10.52 0.25
CA LEU A 115 7.32 -10.69 -0.54
C LEU A 115 8.46 -9.79 -0.05
N ILE A 116 8.16 -8.53 0.28
CA ILE A 116 9.12 -7.59 0.89
C ILE A 116 9.64 -8.16 2.23
N ALA A 117 8.74 -8.71 3.06
CA ALA A 117 9.12 -9.29 4.35
C ALA A 117 10.03 -10.53 4.25
N VAL A 118 10.06 -11.23 3.11
CA VAL A 118 10.98 -12.37 2.86
C VAL A 118 12.42 -11.92 2.59
N VAL A 119 12.63 -10.70 2.08
CA VAL A 119 13.97 -10.12 1.85
C VAL A 119 14.57 -9.56 3.17
N LEU A 120 13.70 -9.19 4.10
CA LEU A 120 14.07 -8.57 5.37
C LEU A 120 14.33 -9.59 6.48
N GLU A 121 15.25 -9.27 7.39
CA GLU A 121 15.41 -10.02 8.64
C GLU A 121 14.14 -9.90 9.51
N PRO A 122 13.84 -10.88 10.40
CA PRO A 122 12.64 -10.83 11.24
C PRO A 122 12.46 -9.54 12.05
N LYS A 123 13.58 -8.94 12.52
CA LYS A 123 13.56 -7.66 13.24
C LYS A 123 13.20 -6.48 12.32
N GLN A 124 13.73 -6.48 11.09
CA GLN A 124 13.44 -5.46 10.09
C GLN A 124 11.98 -5.58 9.61
N ALA A 125 11.47 -6.79 9.36
CA ALA A 125 10.08 -7.03 9.00
C ALA A 125 9.11 -6.61 10.12
N SER A 126 9.46 -6.87 11.39
CA SER A 126 8.70 -6.36 12.55
C SER A 126 8.69 -4.84 12.58
N ARG A 127 9.85 -4.20 12.45
CA ARG A 127 9.96 -2.74 12.46
C ARG A 127 9.22 -2.10 11.28
N LEU A 128 9.27 -2.68 10.09
CA LEU A 128 8.49 -2.22 8.94
C LEU A 128 6.98 -2.31 9.23
N THR A 129 6.53 -3.35 9.93
CA THR A 129 5.12 -3.46 10.38
C THR A 129 4.73 -2.34 11.36
N GLU A 130 5.60 -1.99 12.31
CA GLU A 130 5.40 -0.84 13.22
C GLU A 130 5.27 0.48 12.44
N LEU A 131 6.11 0.67 11.41
CA LEU A 131 6.05 1.85 10.54
C LEU A 131 4.76 1.90 9.72
N TYR A 132 4.28 0.76 9.20
CA TYR A 132 2.96 0.67 8.55
C TYR A 132 1.82 1.05 9.51
N LEU A 133 1.86 0.59 10.76
CA LEU A 133 0.88 0.96 11.78
C LEU A 133 0.88 2.46 12.09
N GLN A 134 2.06 3.06 12.25
CA GLN A 134 2.21 4.50 12.49
C GLN A 134 1.74 5.36 11.30
N ARG A 135 1.97 4.91 10.06
CA ARG A 135 1.53 5.63 8.85
C ARG A 135 0.02 5.47 8.58
N ASP A 136 -0.47 4.23 8.59
CA ASP A 136 -1.81 3.90 8.12
C ASP A 136 -2.88 4.19 9.19
N GLY A 137 -2.48 4.26 10.46
CA GLY A 137 -3.39 4.50 11.59
C GLY A 137 -4.53 3.49 11.57
N ILE A 138 -5.77 3.98 11.58
CA ILE A 138 -6.95 3.10 11.62
C ILE A 138 -7.09 2.19 10.38
N ARG A 139 -6.50 2.55 9.23
CA ARG A 139 -6.47 1.67 8.04
C ARG A 139 -5.57 0.45 8.25
N ALA A 140 -4.63 0.47 9.19
CA ALA A 140 -3.86 -0.72 9.52
C ALA A 140 -4.74 -1.84 10.11
N LEU A 141 -5.95 -1.51 10.60
CA LEU A 141 -6.94 -2.49 11.07
C LEU A 141 -7.61 -3.28 9.92
N ASP A 142 -7.30 -3.01 8.64
CA ASP A 142 -7.61 -3.92 7.53
C ASP A 142 -6.70 -5.14 7.46
N ARG A 143 -5.51 -5.04 8.04
CA ARG A 143 -4.43 -6.02 7.87
C ARG A 143 -4.75 -7.26 8.71
N PRO A 144 -4.90 -8.47 8.14
CA PRO A 144 -5.32 -9.66 8.91
C PRO A 144 -4.43 -9.95 10.12
N GLY A 145 -3.12 -9.74 10.01
CA GLY A 145 -2.18 -9.89 11.13
C GLY A 145 -2.37 -8.87 12.26
N ILE A 146 -2.93 -7.68 11.99
CA ILE A 146 -3.24 -6.67 13.00
C ILE A 146 -4.60 -6.95 13.63
N VAL A 147 -5.61 -7.29 12.82
CA VAL A 147 -6.92 -7.79 13.28
C VAL A 147 -6.75 -8.95 14.26
N SER A 148 -5.86 -9.90 13.94
CA SER A 148 -5.55 -11.04 14.79
C SER A 148 -4.82 -10.65 16.08
N LYS A 149 -3.77 -9.80 16.02
CA LYS A 149 -3.02 -9.35 17.22
C LYS A 149 -3.88 -8.54 18.20
N LEU A 150 -4.88 -7.81 17.70
CA LEU A 150 -5.82 -7.02 18.51
C LEU A 150 -7.11 -7.78 18.84
N GLU A 151 -7.28 -9.00 18.33
CA GLU A 151 -8.46 -9.85 18.56
C GLU A 151 -9.78 -9.10 18.32
N LEU A 152 -9.89 -8.36 17.20
CA LEU A 152 -11.07 -7.54 16.94
C LEU A 152 -12.33 -8.41 16.79
N SER A 153 -13.38 -8.06 17.52
CA SER A 153 -14.70 -8.71 17.41
C SER A 153 -15.38 -8.39 16.07
N ASP A 154 -16.43 -9.14 15.73
CA ASP A 154 -17.17 -8.89 14.48
C ASP A 154 -17.97 -7.57 14.54
N GLU A 155 -18.46 -7.18 15.72
CA GLU A 155 -19.06 -5.87 15.96
C GLU A 155 -18.04 -4.74 15.78
N GLN A 156 -16.78 -4.96 16.20
CA GLN A 156 -15.70 -4.00 15.97
C GLN A 156 -15.38 -3.89 14.48
N LYS A 157 -15.28 -5.00 13.75
CA LYS A 157 -15.08 -4.99 12.28
C LYS A 157 -16.21 -4.25 11.55
N GLN A 158 -17.46 -4.43 11.98
CA GLN A 158 -18.61 -3.69 11.44
C GLN A 158 -18.52 -2.17 11.73
N ARG A 159 -18.22 -1.77 12.97
CA ARG A 159 -18.03 -0.35 13.32
C ARG A 159 -16.89 0.30 12.55
N LEU A 160 -15.79 -0.42 12.37
CA LEU A 160 -14.64 0.00 11.58
C LEU A 160 -15.02 0.25 10.12
N GLN A 161 -15.89 -0.58 9.53
CA GLN A 161 -16.42 -0.38 8.19
C GLN A 161 -17.27 0.90 8.09
N SER A 162 -18.25 1.09 9.00
CA SER A 162 -19.07 2.32 9.02
C SER A 162 -18.24 3.59 9.26
N LEU A 163 -17.18 3.50 10.07
CA LEU A 163 -16.26 4.61 10.29
C LEU A 163 -15.53 5.01 9.01
N ARG A 164 -15.09 4.05 8.18
CA ARG A 164 -14.45 4.32 6.88
C ARG A 164 -15.39 4.99 5.90
N GLU A 165 -16.62 4.52 5.80
CA GLU A 165 -17.66 5.14 4.96
C GLU A 165 -17.83 6.61 5.34
N SER A 166 -17.89 6.90 6.63
CA SER A 166 -17.97 8.26 7.17
C SER A 166 -16.67 9.10 7.02
N LEU A 167 -15.52 8.49 6.68
CA LEU A 167 -14.28 9.19 6.32
C LEU A 167 -14.27 9.53 4.82
N VAL A 168 -14.83 8.67 3.96
CA VAL A 168 -14.98 8.91 2.50
C VAL A 168 -15.91 10.08 2.19
N GLU A 169 -16.85 10.38 3.10
CA GLU A 169 -17.71 11.57 3.03
C GLU A 169 -16.95 12.89 3.21
N ILE A 170 -15.77 12.87 3.86
CA ILE A 170 -14.90 14.05 3.98
C ILE A 170 -14.18 14.27 2.64
N ARG A 171 -14.92 14.81 1.66
CA ARG A 171 -14.40 15.18 0.34
C ARG A 171 -13.83 16.61 0.37
N PRO A 172 -12.51 16.82 0.40
CA PRO A 172 -11.94 18.15 0.30
C PRO A 172 -12.34 18.85 -1.00
N ARG A 173 -12.70 20.13 -0.89
CA ARG A 173 -12.52 21.05 -2.03
C ARG A 173 -11.02 21.30 -2.18
N ARG A 174 -10.57 21.59 -3.41
CA ARG A 174 -9.14 21.73 -3.72
C ARG A 174 -8.41 22.83 -2.91
N SER A 175 -9.15 23.75 -2.28
CA SER A 175 -8.65 24.81 -1.40
C SER A 175 -8.69 24.47 0.10
N SER A 176 -9.19 23.29 0.49
CA SER A 176 -9.41 22.88 1.89
C SER A 176 -8.78 21.52 2.21
N TRP A 177 -7.71 21.13 1.51
CA TRP A 177 -7.04 19.84 1.71
C TRP A 177 -6.46 19.71 3.13
N ASP A 178 -5.67 20.69 3.59
CA ASP A 178 -5.03 20.64 4.92
C ASP A 178 -6.06 20.55 6.07
N GLU A 179 -7.22 21.21 5.91
CA GLU A 179 -8.34 21.16 6.85
C GLU A 179 -9.03 19.79 6.81
N ALA A 180 -9.35 19.27 5.62
CA ALA A 180 -9.94 17.93 5.47
C ALA A 180 -9.01 16.83 6.01
N GLN A 181 -7.70 16.92 5.76
CA GLN A 181 -6.70 16.03 6.34
C GLN A 181 -6.71 16.09 7.88
N ARG A 182 -6.83 17.29 8.45
CA ARG A 182 -6.90 17.47 9.90
C ARG A 182 -8.16 16.82 10.47
N LEU A 183 -9.32 17.07 9.86
CA LEU A 183 -10.59 16.46 10.26
C LEU A 183 -10.58 14.94 10.13
N ILE A 184 -9.97 14.40 9.07
CA ILE A 184 -9.74 12.96 8.90
C ILE A 184 -8.90 12.43 10.08
N ARG A 185 -7.74 13.04 10.38
CA ARG A 185 -6.88 12.61 11.49
C ARG A 185 -7.58 12.69 12.85
N GLU A 186 -8.34 13.76 13.12
CA GLU A 186 -9.10 13.92 14.37
C GLU A 186 -10.20 12.84 14.48
N LYS A 187 -10.90 12.53 13.39
CA LYS A 187 -11.94 11.50 13.34
C LYS A 187 -11.39 10.07 13.39
N GLU A 188 -10.24 9.80 12.76
CA GLU A 188 -9.49 8.53 12.89
C GLU A 188 -9.04 8.32 14.34
N GLN A 189 -8.52 9.37 15.01
CA GLN A 189 -8.09 9.33 16.41
C GLN A 189 -9.25 9.09 17.39
N ALA A 190 -10.38 9.79 17.20
CA ALA A 190 -11.58 9.59 18.02
C ALA A 190 -12.15 8.18 17.80
N GLY A 191 -12.35 7.79 16.54
CA GLY A 191 -12.90 6.49 16.18
C GLY A 191 -12.04 5.31 16.64
N LEU A 192 -10.71 5.43 16.65
CA LEU A 192 -9.83 4.39 17.21
C LEU A 192 -10.06 4.18 18.72
N LYS A 193 -10.29 5.25 19.48
CA LYS A 193 -10.57 5.20 20.94
C LYS A 193 -11.96 4.62 21.24
N GLU A 194 -12.94 4.89 20.39
CA GLU A 194 -14.30 4.34 20.52
C GLU A 194 -14.41 2.88 20.03
N LEU A 195 -13.55 2.50 19.09
CA LEU A 195 -13.50 1.16 18.50
C LEU A 195 -12.81 0.15 19.40
N LEU A 196 -11.64 0.49 19.96
CA LEU A 196 -10.80 -0.41 20.73
C LEU A 196 -11.09 -0.29 22.24
N ASN A 197 -11.19 -1.43 22.94
CA ASN A 197 -11.26 -1.44 24.40
C ASN A 197 -9.88 -1.09 25.03
N GLU A 198 -9.82 -0.86 26.34
CA GLU A 198 -8.58 -0.45 27.02
C GLU A 198 -7.41 -1.41 26.81
N GLU A 199 -7.65 -2.72 26.82
CA GLU A 199 -6.61 -3.73 26.57
C GLU A 199 -6.10 -3.65 25.13
N GLN A 200 -7.00 -3.56 24.15
CA GLN A 200 -6.68 -3.40 22.74
C GLN A 200 -5.96 -2.06 22.45
N GLN A 201 -6.31 -0.98 23.15
CA GLN A 201 -5.59 0.29 23.06
C GLN A 201 -4.16 0.15 23.60
N ASN A 202 -3.96 -0.54 24.72
CA ASN A 202 -2.62 -0.83 25.25
C ASN A 202 -1.80 -1.71 24.30
N ARG A 203 -2.40 -2.77 23.74
CA ARG A 203 -1.76 -3.61 22.70
C ARG A 203 -1.43 -2.79 21.45
N TRP A 204 -2.33 -1.90 21.00
CA TRP A 204 -2.09 -0.98 19.88
C TRP A 204 -0.87 -0.09 20.12
N GLN A 205 -0.75 0.54 21.30
CA GLN A 205 0.42 1.36 21.64
C GLN A 205 1.72 0.55 21.64
N GLN A 206 1.70 -0.70 22.11
CA GLN A 206 2.85 -1.60 22.04
C GLN A 206 3.22 -1.94 20.58
N LEU A 207 2.22 -2.17 19.72
CA LEU A 207 2.42 -2.49 18.31
C LEU A 207 2.90 -1.30 17.46
N LEU A 208 2.69 -0.05 17.89
CA LEU A 208 3.28 1.12 17.24
C LEU A 208 4.80 1.17 17.39
N GLY A 209 5.36 0.57 18.45
CA GLY A 209 6.80 0.59 18.72
C GLY A 209 7.38 1.99 18.90
N LYS A 210 8.64 2.18 18.49
CA LYS A 210 9.34 3.49 18.60
C LYS A 210 8.76 4.49 17.58
N PRO A 211 8.41 5.73 17.96
CA PRO A 211 7.96 6.76 17.00
C PRO A 211 8.96 6.99 15.86
N PHE A 212 8.44 7.27 14.67
CA PHE A 212 9.21 7.56 13.46
C PHE A 212 8.64 8.78 12.71
N GLU A 213 9.51 9.68 12.27
CA GLU A 213 9.12 10.88 11.53
C GLU A 213 9.21 10.64 10.02
N PHE A 214 8.06 10.46 9.37
CA PHE A 214 7.99 10.30 7.92
C PHE A 214 8.30 11.63 7.17
N PRO A 215 9.10 11.59 6.09
CA PRO A 215 9.49 12.79 5.36
C PRO A 215 8.29 13.54 4.79
N ALA A 216 8.37 14.88 4.79
CA ALA A 216 7.28 15.75 4.33
C ALA A 216 7.05 15.71 2.81
N SER A 217 8.02 15.20 2.04
CA SER A 217 7.97 14.99 0.59
C SER A 217 7.09 13.79 0.19
N TRP A 218 6.91 12.80 1.07
CA TRP A 218 6.08 11.64 0.78
C TRP A 218 4.58 12.00 0.85
N PRO A 219 3.71 11.28 0.11
CA PRO A 219 2.27 11.35 0.29
C PRO A 219 1.84 10.88 1.69
N ARG A 220 1.89 11.77 2.68
CA ARG A 220 1.11 11.65 3.93
C ARG A 220 -0.38 11.86 3.65
N PHE A 221 -0.96 11.03 2.78
CA PHE A 221 -2.33 11.13 2.24
C PHE A 221 -2.81 12.58 2.07
N ARG A 222 -2.01 13.40 1.35
CA ARG A 222 -2.23 14.85 1.22
C ARG A 222 -3.59 15.17 0.62
#